data_AF-A0A429DMP8-F1
#
_entry.id   AF-A0A429DMP8-F1
#
_cell.length_a   1.000
_cell.length_b   1.000
_cell.length_c   1.000
_cell.angle_alpha   90.00
_cell.angle_beta   90.00
_cell.angle_gamma   90.00
#
_symmetry.space_group_name_H-M   'P 1'
#
loop_
_entity.id
_entity.type
_entity.pdbx_description
1 polymer ?
#
loop_
_entity_poly.entity_id
_entity_poly.type
_entity_poly.pdbx_seq_one_letter_code
_entity_poly.pdbx_strand_id
1 'polypeptide(L)'
;DRRRPCARPSARRLIDEGREAAGRTDAHTVVVYLLTATGSGAAERLRAELVAEGDADVPGLGVAGDADAVAEAVRRLAEAGADTVILQPTGDEPDPEAFVRFAAEDVRPLVK
;
A
#
# COMPACT_ATOMS: atom_id res chain seq x y z
N ASP A 1 -12.23 19.24 -30.30
CA ASP A 1 -12.27 19.82 -28.95
C ASP A 1 -11.66 18.84 -27.96
N ARG A 2 -10.53 19.22 -27.36
CA ARG A 2 -9.63 18.32 -26.60
C ARG A 2 -10.22 18.07 -25.22
N ARG A 3 -10.81 16.89 -24.97
CA ARG A 3 -11.00 16.41 -23.60
C ARG A 3 -9.60 16.24 -22.99
N ARG A 4 -9.15 17.22 -22.21
CA ARG A 4 -8.00 17.06 -21.33
C ARG A 4 -8.32 15.87 -20.41
N PRO A 5 -7.45 14.87 -20.27
CA PRO A 5 -7.62 13.90 -19.19
C PRO A 5 -7.64 14.71 -17.90
N CYS A 6 -8.70 14.56 -17.10
CA CYS A 6 -8.72 15.14 -15.76
C CYS A 6 -7.67 14.38 -14.94
N ALA A 7 -6.42 14.86 -14.96
CA ALA A 7 -5.42 14.38 -14.03
C ALA A 7 -5.89 14.83 -12.64
N ARG A 8 -6.64 13.97 -11.95
CA ARG A 8 -6.96 14.15 -10.53
C ARG A 8 -5.62 14.42 -9.83
N PRO A 9 -5.48 15.52 -9.07
CA PRO A 9 -4.25 15.77 -8.33
C PRO A 9 -3.92 14.53 -7.49
N SER A 10 -2.64 14.17 -7.39
CA SER A 10 -2.25 13.07 -6.50
C SER A 10 -2.75 13.38 -5.09
N ALA A 11 -3.13 12.34 -4.33
CA ALA A 11 -3.63 12.53 -2.97
C ALA A 11 -2.65 13.37 -2.12
N ARG A 12 -1.34 13.14 -2.29
CA ARG A 12 -0.28 13.94 -1.66
C ARG A 12 -0.38 15.43 -1.96
N ARG A 13 -0.64 15.80 -3.22
CA ARG A 13 -0.78 17.19 -3.63
C ARG A 13 -1.99 17.87 -2.99
N LEU A 14 -3.13 17.18 -2.90
CA LEU A 14 -4.32 17.71 -2.22
C LEU A 14 -4.05 17.94 -0.73
N ILE A 15 -3.30 17.03 -0.11
CA ILE A 15 -2.88 17.18 1.29
C ILE A 15 -1.97 18.40 1.44
N ASP A 16 -0.98 18.58 0.58
CA ASP A 16 -0.06 19.73 0.63
C ASP A 16 -0.79 21.06 0.43
N GLU A 17 -1.65 21.18 -0.60
CA GLU A 17 -2.44 22.38 -0.87
C GLU A 17 -3.34 22.73 0.33
N GLY A 18 -3.99 21.73 0.92
CA GLY A 18 -4.81 21.92 2.12
C GLY A 18 -4.02 22.29 3.37
N ARG A 19 -2.76 21.84 3.48
CA ARG A 19 -1.87 22.22 4.59
C ARG A 19 -1.36 23.64 4.43
N GLU A 20 -0.94 24.02 3.23
CA GLU A 20 -0.50 25.37 2.89
C GLU A 20 -1.62 26.38 3.14
N ALA A 21 -2.83 26.10 2.64
CA ALA A 21 -4.00 26.95 2.87
C ALA A 21 -4.36 27.11 4.36
N ALA A 22 -4.02 26.13 5.19
CA ALA A 22 -4.22 26.14 6.63
C ALA A 22 -3.01 26.73 7.41
N GLY A 23 -1.97 27.21 6.73
CA GLY A 23 -0.75 27.74 7.36
C GLY A 23 0.10 26.69 8.10
N ARG A 24 -0.09 25.39 7.80
CA ARG A 24 0.64 24.29 8.43
C ARG A 24 1.91 23.95 7.64
N THR A 25 3.04 24.46 8.10
CA THR A 25 4.35 24.33 7.42
C THR A 25 5.24 23.21 7.95
N ASP A 26 4.82 22.51 9.00
CA ASP A 26 5.51 21.31 9.49
C ASP A 26 5.46 20.16 8.47
N ALA A 27 6.41 19.23 8.57
CA ALA A 27 6.44 18.04 7.73
C ALA A 27 5.21 17.16 8.00
N HIS A 28 4.56 16.67 6.94
CA HIS A 28 3.46 15.74 7.05
C HIS A 28 3.90 14.33 6.67
N THR A 29 3.59 13.37 7.52
CA THR A 29 3.81 11.95 7.24
C THR A 29 2.55 11.32 6.66
N VAL A 30 2.68 10.72 5.49
CA VAL A 30 1.66 9.88 4.84
C VAL A 30 1.96 8.42 5.15
N VAL A 31 1.06 7.78 5.89
CA VAL A 31 1.12 6.35 6.21
C VAL A 31 0.11 5.59 5.35
N VAL A 32 0.56 4.55 4.67
CA VAL A 32 -0.29 3.68 3.83
C VAL A 32 -0.26 2.26 4.38
N TYR A 33 -1.43 1.65 4.49
CA TYR A 33 -1.56 0.22 4.78
C TYR A 33 -1.66 -0.54 3.46
N LEU A 34 -0.83 -1.56 3.29
CA LEU A 34 -0.79 -2.41 2.11
C LEU A 34 -1.20 -3.83 2.53
N LEU A 35 -2.38 -4.24 2.07
CA LEU A 35 -2.87 -5.59 2.33
C LEU A 35 -1.94 -6.61 1.63
N THR A 36 -1.37 -7.53 2.39
CA THR A 36 -0.28 -8.39 1.94
C THR A 36 -0.60 -9.83 2.31
N ALA A 37 -0.62 -10.73 1.33
CA ALA A 37 -0.81 -12.15 1.55
C ALA A 37 0.37 -12.94 0.96
N THR A 38 0.83 -13.97 1.67
CA THR A 38 1.93 -14.83 1.22
C THR A 38 1.61 -16.31 1.41
N GLY A 39 2.42 -17.18 0.81
CA GLY A 39 2.23 -18.62 0.93
C GLY A 39 1.04 -19.17 0.11
N SER A 40 0.63 -20.39 0.44
CA SER A 40 -0.44 -21.09 -0.29
C SER A 40 -1.78 -20.39 -0.13
N GLY A 41 -2.49 -20.18 -1.24
CA GLY A 41 -3.81 -19.54 -1.23
C GLY A 41 -3.77 -18.02 -1.04
N ALA A 42 -2.59 -17.38 -1.07
CA ALA A 42 -2.44 -15.95 -0.82
C ALA A 42 -3.33 -15.07 -1.72
N ALA A 43 -3.43 -15.41 -3.01
CA ALA A 43 -4.23 -14.65 -3.96
C ALA A 43 -5.73 -14.76 -3.64
N GLU A 44 -6.20 -15.94 -3.26
CA GLU A 44 -7.57 -16.20 -2.86
C GLU A 44 -7.92 -15.49 -1.57
N ARG A 45 -7.05 -15.55 -0.55
CA ARG A 45 -7.21 -14.83 0.73
C ARG A 45 -7.27 -13.32 0.51
N LEU A 46 -6.31 -12.77 -0.23
CA LEU A 46 -6.28 -11.35 -0.56
C LEU A 46 -7.57 -10.92 -1.28
N ARG A 47 -8.00 -11.69 -2.28
CA ARG A 47 -9.22 -11.39 -3.02
C ARG A 47 -10.46 -11.43 -2.12
N ALA A 48 -10.56 -12.42 -1.23
CA ALA A 48 -11.68 -12.55 -0.32
C ALA A 48 -11.80 -11.34 0.61
N GLU A 49 -10.67 -10.87 1.16
CA GLU A 49 -10.63 -9.69 2.02
C GLU A 49 -11.04 -8.42 1.27
N LEU A 50 -10.46 -8.17 0.09
CA LEU A 50 -10.82 -7.01 -0.74
C LEU A 50 -12.30 -7.00 -1.13
N VAL A 51 -12.90 -8.17 -1.37
CA VAL A 51 -14.34 -8.28 -1.62
C VAL A 51 -15.15 -7.97 -0.36
N ALA A 52 -14.73 -8.45 0.80
CA ALA A 52 -15.41 -8.20 2.06
C ALA A 52 -15.37 -6.71 2.45
N GLU A 53 -14.29 -6.01 2.12
CA GLU A 53 -14.11 -4.56 2.36
C GLU A 53 -14.81 -3.70 1.29
N GLY A 54 -15.26 -4.28 0.18
CA GLY A 54 -15.89 -3.56 -0.93
C GLY A 54 -14.91 -2.90 -1.90
N ASP A 55 -13.63 -3.27 -1.83
CA ASP A 55 -12.51 -2.66 -2.54
C ASP A 55 -11.93 -3.57 -3.65
N ALA A 56 -12.67 -4.60 -4.06
CA ALA A 56 -12.22 -5.59 -5.05
C ALA A 56 -11.74 -5.00 -6.39
N ASP A 57 -12.23 -3.82 -6.77
CA ASP A 57 -11.89 -3.12 -8.00
C ASP A 57 -10.87 -2.00 -7.82
N VAL A 58 -10.37 -1.76 -6.60
CA VAL A 58 -9.38 -0.71 -6.29
C VAL A 58 -7.97 -1.22 -6.62
N PRO A 59 -7.32 -0.69 -7.68
CA PRO A 59 -6.01 -1.19 -8.08
C PRO A 59 -4.95 -0.86 -7.04
N GLY A 60 -4.10 -1.83 -6.71
CA GLY A 60 -2.94 -1.63 -5.85
C GLY A 60 -3.24 -1.54 -4.35
N LEU A 61 -4.45 -1.90 -3.92
CA LEU A 61 -4.79 -1.94 -2.48
C LEU A 61 -4.18 -3.15 -1.76
N GLY A 62 -3.75 -4.17 -2.50
CA GLY A 62 -3.04 -5.30 -1.93
C GLY A 62 -2.12 -6.02 -2.90
N VAL A 63 -1.27 -6.87 -2.33
CA VAL A 63 -0.27 -7.68 -3.01
C VAL A 63 -0.30 -9.11 -2.46
N ALA A 64 -0.37 -10.09 -3.36
CA ALA A 64 -0.20 -11.49 -3.02
C ALA A 64 1.01 -12.02 -3.78
N GLY A 65 2.03 -12.51 -3.06
CA GLY A 65 3.27 -12.93 -3.72
C GLY A 65 4.45 -13.12 -2.78
N ASP A 66 5.62 -13.14 -3.39
CA ASP A 66 6.93 -13.26 -2.72
C ASP A 66 7.48 -11.90 -2.27
N ALA A 67 8.67 -11.92 -1.67
CA ALA A 67 9.30 -10.71 -1.14
C ALA A 67 9.58 -9.65 -2.21
N ASP A 68 9.93 -10.06 -3.44
CA ASP A 68 10.20 -9.14 -4.54
C ASP A 68 8.92 -8.43 -4.99
N ALA A 69 7.82 -9.17 -5.14
CA ALA A 69 6.51 -8.60 -5.48
C ALA A 69 6.04 -7.60 -4.41
N VAL A 70 6.19 -7.94 -3.13
CA VAL A 70 5.84 -7.05 -2.02
C VAL A 70 6.74 -5.82 -2.01
N ALA A 71 8.05 -5.99 -2.18
CA ALA A 71 8.99 -4.88 -2.23
C ALA A 71 8.73 -3.93 -3.41
N GLU A 72 8.32 -4.46 -4.57
CA GLU A 72 7.91 -3.65 -5.70
C GLU A 72 6.66 -2.81 -5.39
N ALA A 73 5.65 -3.41 -4.76
CA ALA A 73 4.45 -2.70 -4.34
C ALA A 73 4.79 -1.57 -3.34
N VAL A 74 5.66 -1.84 -2.36
CA VAL A 74 6.15 -0.85 -1.40
C VAL A 74 6.85 0.32 -2.12
N ARG A 75 7.75 0.04 -3.06
CA ARG A 75 8.46 1.08 -3.83
C ARG A 75 7.50 1.95 -4.63
N ARG A 76 6.50 1.35 -5.29
CA ARG A 76 5.47 2.10 -6.02
C ARG A 76 4.68 3.05 -5.11
N LEU A 77 4.36 2.63 -3.89
CA LEU A 77 3.68 3.48 -2.90
C LEU A 77 4.60 4.61 -2.40
N ALA A 78 5.87 4.32 -2.18
CA ALA A 78 6.86 5.34 -1.82
C ALA A 78 7.02 6.39 -2.93
N GLU A 79 7.11 5.97 -4.19
CA GLU A 79 7.13 6.86 -5.37
C GLU A 79 5.85 7.69 -5.49
N ALA A 80 4.71 7.17 -5.04
CA ALA A 80 3.44 7.90 -4.97
C ALA A 80 3.36 8.88 -3.78
N GLY A 81 4.38 8.94 -2.91
CA GLY A 81 4.50 9.87 -1.80
C GLY A 81 4.09 9.31 -0.44
N ALA A 82 4.07 7.98 -0.27
CA ALA A 82 3.96 7.37 1.05
C ALA A 82 5.31 7.48 1.79
N ASP A 83 5.30 8.05 2.99
CA ASP A 83 6.49 8.12 3.86
C ASP A 83 6.66 6.82 4.66
N THR A 84 5.56 6.10 4.91
CA THR A 84 5.57 4.84 5.63
C THR A 84 4.55 3.89 5.01
N VAL A 85 4.99 2.66 4.72
CA VAL A 85 4.12 1.58 4.27
C VAL A 85 4.08 0.50 5.34
N ILE A 86 2.88 0.18 5.81
CA ILE A 86 2.63 -0.89 6.77
C ILE A 86 2.12 -2.10 6.01
N LEU A 87 2.84 -3.23 6.08
CA LEU A 87 2.36 -4.49 5.54
C LEU A 87 1.31 -5.05 6.50
N GLN A 88 0.07 -5.10 6.04
CA GLN A 88 -1.07 -5.61 6.80
C GLN A 88 -1.38 -7.03 6.31
N PRO A 89 -1.33 -8.07 7.15
CA PRO A 89 -1.79 -9.41 6.76
C PRO A 89 -3.32 -9.43 6.57
N THR A 90 -3.84 -10.40 5.81
CA THR A 90 -5.30 -10.64 5.76
C THR A 90 -5.80 -11.14 7.10
N GLY A 91 -7.10 -10.93 7.40
CA GLY A 91 -7.69 -11.37 8.67
C GLY A 91 -7.60 -12.87 8.95
N ASP A 92 -7.43 -13.69 7.91
CA ASP A 92 -7.29 -15.14 7.96
C ASP A 92 -5.83 -15.64 7.84
N GLU A 93 -4.84 -14.79 8.10
CA GLU A 93 -3.43 -15.16 8.05
C GLU A 93 -3.10 -16.37 8.96
N PRO A 94 -2.70 -17.51 8.36
CA PRO A 94 -2.50 -18.74 9.12
C PRO A 94 -1.27 -18.72 10.04
N ASP A 95 -0.25 -17.90 9.75
CA ASP A 95 0.95 -17.80 10.58
C ASP A 95 1.44 -16.34 10.70
N PRO A 96 0.90 -15.57 11.66
CA PRO A 96 1.30 -14.18 11.87
C PRO A 96 2.78 -14.01 12.24
N GLU A 97 3.38 -14.98 12.94
CA GLU A 97 4.80 -14.92 13.31
C GLU A 97 5.70 -15.10 12.08
N ALA A 98 5.36 -16.05 11.21
CA ALA A 98 6.06 -16.21 9.94
C ALA A 98 5.88 -14.99 9.02
N PHE A 99 4.70 -14.36 9.01
CA PHE A 99 4.48 -13.12 8.27
C PHE A 99 5.39 -11.98 8.75
N VAL A 100 5.52 -11.79 10.06
CA VAL A 100 6.44 -10.78 10.64
C VAL A 100 7.89 -11.11 10.27
N ARG A 101 8.28 -12.38 10.33
CA ARG A 101 9.63 -12.82 9.92
C ARG A 101 9.88 -12.52 8.45
N PHE A 102 8.95 -12.88 7.57
CA PHE A 102 9.00 -12.58 6.14
C PHE A 102 9.17 -11.07 5.88
N ALA A 103 8.37 -10.23 6.56
CA ALA A 103 8.50 -8.78 6.42
C ALA A 103 9.88 -8.27 6.88
N ALA A 104 10.39 -8.79 8.00
CA ALA A 104 11.64 -8.32 8.60
C ALA A 104 12.90 -8.83 7.89
N GLU A 105 12.89 -10.09 7.45
CA GLU A 105 14.07 -10.80 6.93
C GLU A 105 14.11 -10.80 5.40
N ASP A 106 12.96 -10.91 4.72
CA ASP A 106 12.92 -11.06 3.26
C ASP A 106 12.58 -9.74 2.55
N VAL A 107 11.56 -9.00 3.02
CA VAL A 107 11.12 -7.76 2.35
C VAL A 107 11.99 -6.57 2.70
N ARG A 108 12.26 -6.34 4.00
CA ARG A 108 12.98 -5.16 4.48
C ARG A 108 14.34 -4.92 3.78
N PRO A 109 15.16 -5.95 3.46
CA PRO A 109 16.41 -5.72 2.75
C PRO A 109 16.26 -5.16 1.33
N LEU A 110 15.08 -5.33 0.70
CA LEU A 110 14.80 -4.99 -0.69
C LEU A 110 14.24 -3.56 -0.89
N VAL A 111 13.84 -2.87 0.18
CA VAL A 111 13.09 -1.59 0.13
C VAL A 111 13.87 -0.40 0.68
N LYS A 112 15.19 -0.39 0.52
CA LYS A 112 16.08 0.66 1.03
C LYS A 112 15.80 2.05 0.47
#